data_AF-A0A8T4YRI1-F1
#
_entry.id   AF-A0A8T4YRI1-F1
#
_cell.length_a   1.000
_cell.length_b   1.000
_cell.length_c   1.000
_cell.angle_alpha   90.00
_cell.angle_beta   90.00
_cell.angle_gamma   90.00
#
_symmetry.space_group_name_H-M   'P 1'
#
loop_
_entity.id
_entity.type
_entity.pdbx_description
1 polymer ?
#
loop_
_entity_poly.entity_id
_entity_poly.type
_entity_poly.pdbx_seq_one_letter_code
_entity_poly.pdbx_strand_id
1 'polypeptide(L)'
;MKGAIVFLTVFMILLAATLSYSDIPPGKEIYRLLEIPETAHPVVGIPATILVYAVLNAVVYGIAAWLIFTIAEMSHRRRSMMPSISESPRAAVGKKFCINCGTEIIETAKYCRKCGASQSSQLS
;
A
#
# COMPACT_ATOMS: atom_id res chain seq x y z
N MET A 1 -7.79 -16.68 0.63
CA MET A 1 -7.61 -17.21 2.00
C MET A 1 -6.82 -16.29 2.92
N LYS A 2 -5.72 -15.65 2.48
CA LYS A 2 -4.86 -14.79 3.32
C LYS A 2 -5.63 -13.72 4.11
N GLY A 3 -6.53 -12.98 3.47
CA GLY A 3 -7.34 -11.97 4.17
C GLY A 3 -8.24 -12.53 5.28
N ALA A 4 -8.87 -13.69 5.07
CA ALA A 4 -9.71 -14.33 6.09
C ALA A 4 -8.88 -14.78 7.31
N ILE A 5 -7.64 -15.23 7.09
CA ILE A 5 -6.72 -15.57 8.18
C ILE A 5 -6.39 -14.31 9.00
N VAL A 6 -6.10 -13.18 8.35
CA VAL A 6 -5.84 -11.91 9.04
C VAL A 6 -7.04 -11.48 9.88
N PHE A 7 -8.25 -11.55 9.31
CA PHE A 7 -9.50 -11.26 10.02
C PHE A 7 -9.62 -12.13 11.28
N LEU A 8 -9.52 -13.46 11.14
CA LEU A 8 -9.71 -14.40 12.24
C LEU A 8 -8.66 -14.23 13.34
N THR A 9 -7.40 -13.98 12.98
CA THR A 9 -6.32 -13.75 13.95
C THR A 9 -6.61 -12.49 14.77
N VAL A 10 -6.93 -11.37 14.12
CA VAL A 10 -7.24 -10.10 14.80
C VAL A 10 -8.51 -10.24 15.66
N PHE A 11 -9.53 -10.91 15.13
CA PHE A 11 -10.78 -11.19 15.83
C PHE A 11 -10.53 -11.95 17.13
N MET A 12 -9.79 -13.06 17.10
CA MET A 12 -9.52 -13.86 18.30
C MET A 12 -8.70 -13.10 19.33
N ILE A 13 -7.68 -12.36 18.91
CA ILE A 13 -6.85 -11.55 19.81
C ILE A 13 -7.70 -10.48 20.50
N LEU A 14 -8.52 -9.74 19.76
CA LEU A 14 -9.32 -8.66 20.33
C LEU A 14 -10.52 -9.13 21.12
N LEU A 15 -11.08 -10.29 20.79
CA LEU A 15 -12.10 -10.92 21.61
C LEU A 15 -11.52 -11.25 22.99
N ALA A 16 -10.37 -11.93 23.04
CA ALA A 16 -9.69 -12.23 24.30
C ALA A 16 -9.27 -10.95 25.07
N ALA A 17 -8.72 -9.96 24.36
CA ALA A 17 -8.30 -8.70 24.96
C ALA A 17 -9.49 -7.92 25.56
N THR A 18 -10.62 -7.86 24.86
CA THR A 18 -11.81 -7.14 25.35
C THR A 18 -12.46 -7.84 26.55
N LEU A 19 -12.36 -9.17 26.64
CA LEU A 19 -12.79 -9.89 27.85
C LEU A 19 -11.96 -9.52 29.08
N SER A 20 -10.68 -9.17 28.91
CA SER A 20 -9.81 -8.69 29.99
C SER A 20 -9.93 -7.17 30.22
N TYR A 21 -10.19 -6.41 29.16
CA TYR A 21 -10.26 -4.95 29.15
C TYR A 21 -11.50 -4.48 28.40
N SER A 22 -12.63 -4.39 29.11
CA SER A 22 -13.95 -4.07 28.53
C SER A 22 -14.10 -2.62 28.07
N ASP A 23 -13.17 -1.74 28.44
CA ASP A 23 -13.20 -0.31 28.09
C ASP A 23 -12.61 -0.01 26.70
N ILE A 24 -12.20 -1.03 25.95
CA ILE A 24 -11.72 -0.87 24.58
C ILE A 24 -12.91 -0.40 23.71
N PRO A 25 -12.84 0.77 23.03
CA PRO A 25 -13.86 1.20 22.07
C PRO A 25 -13.82 0.29 20.83
N PRO A 26 -14.83 0.26 19.93
CA PRO A 26 -16.06 1.06 19.92
C PRO A 26 -17.25 0.43 20.66
N GLY A 27 -17.17 -0.81 21.14
CA GLY A 27 -18.32 -1.59 21.63
C GLY A 27 -19.09 -0.91 22.75
N LYS A 28 -18.39 -0.41 23.77
CA LYS A 28 -18.98 0.37 24.87
C LYS A 28 -19.62 1.66 24.38
N GLU A 29 -18.97 2.35 23.44
CA GLU A 29 -19.47 3.63 22.92
C GLU A 29 -20.73 3.43 22.07
N ILE A 30 -20.78 2.37 21.25
CA ILE A 30 -21.97 2.00 20.49
C ILE A 30 -23.15 1.73 21.43
N TYR A 31 -22.92 1.03 22.53
CA TYR A 31 -23.94 0.78 23.55
C TYR A 31 -24.45 2.07 24.19
N ARG A 32 -23.53 2.97 24.54
CA ARG A 32 -23.85 4.27 25.12
C ARG A 32 -24.65 5.16 24.17
N LEU A 33 -24.29 5.16 22.89
CA LEU A 33 -24.98 5.92 21.84
C LEU A 33 -26.39 5.38 21.54
N LEU A 34 -26.59 4.07 21.70
CA LEU A 34 -27.90 3.43 21.53
C LEU A 34 -28.73 3.45 22.83
N GLU A 35 -28.20 4.04 23.91
CA GLU A 35 -28.83 4.10 25.24
C GLU A 35 -29.32 2.73 25.75
N ILE A 36 -28.60 1.66 25.39
CA ILE A 36 -28.97 0.30 25.80
C ILE A 36 -28.55 0.11 27.27
N PRO A 37 -29.47 -0.31 28.17
CA PRO A 37 -29.13 -0.53 29.57
C PRO A 37 -28.09 -1.65 29.71
N GLU A 38 -27.05 -1.41 30.51
CA GLU A 38 -26.07 -2.43 30.86
C GLU A 38 -26.69 -3.45 31.82
N THR A 39 -26.40 -4.73 31.61
CA THR A 39 -26.95 -5.80 32.44
C THR A 39 -25.83 -6.66 33.01
N ALA A 40 -25.91 -6.92 34.31
CA ALA A 40 -25.00 -7.81 35.01
C ALA A 40 -25.41 -9.29 34.89
N HIS A 41 -26.37 -9.61 34.02
CA HIS A 41 -26.84 -10.97 33.84
C HIS A 41 -25.68 -11.85 33.31
N PRO A 42 -25.27 -12.89 34.06
CA PRO A 42 -24.13 -13.70 33.68
C PRO A 42 -24.54 -14.73 32.63
N VAL A 43 -23.73 -14.83 31.57
CA VAL A 43 -23.80 -15.88 30.55
C VAL A 43 -22.46 -16.62 30.61
N VAL A 44 -22.47 -17.88 31.04
CA VAL A 44 -21.25 -18.66 31.30
C VAL A 44 -20.32 -17.98 32.32
N GLY A 45 -20.90 -17.33 33.34
CA GLY A 45 -20.15 -16.65 34.40
C GLY A 45 -19.57 -15.28 34.01
N ILE A 46 -19.80 -14.79 32.78
CA ILE A 46 -19.34 -13.48 32.30
C ILE A 46 -20.58 -12.58 32.10
N PRO A 47 -20.56 -11.30 32.53
CA PRO A 47 -21.66 -10.36 32.27
C PRO A 47 -21.99 -10.28 30.77
N ALA A 48 -23.27 -10.39 30.42
CA ALA A 48 -23.74 -10.38 29.04
C ALA A 48 -23.26 -9.14 28.28
N THR A 49 -23.25 -7.97 28.93
CA THR A 49 -22.77 -6.72 28.35
C THR A 49 -21.30 -6.80 27.90
N ILE A 50 -20.43 -7.44 28.69
CA ILE A 50 -19.01 -7.60 28.35
C ILE A 50 -18.84 -8.51 27.12
N LEU A 51 -19.62 -9.59 27.04
CA LEU A 51 -19.61 -10.47 25.87
C LEU A 51 -20.01 -9.73 24.61
N VAL A 52 -21.04 -8.88 24.69
CA VAL A 52 -21.48 -8.08 23.55
C VAL A 52 -20.39 -7.08 23.13
N TYR A 53 -19.74 -6.40 24.09
CA TYR A 53 -18.62 -5.51 23.79
C TYR A 53 -17.47 -6.23 23.10
N ALA A 54 -17.11 -7.42 23.59
CA ALA A 54 -16.04 -8.23 23.03
C ALA A 54 -16.32 -8.64 21.58
N VAL A 55 -17.55 -9.08 21.28
CA VAL A 55 -17.96 -9.43 19.92
C VAL A 55 -17.96 -8.21 19.01
N LEU A 56 -18.55 -7.10 19.43
CA LEU A 56 -18.61 -5.87 18.62
C LEU A 56 -17.20 -5.35 18.29
N ASN A 57 -16.33 -5.26 19.29
CA ASN A 57 -14.93 -4.84 19.10
C ASN A 57 -14.20 -5.76 18.12
N ALA A 58 -14.25 -7.08 18.35
CA ALA A 58 -13.56 -8.06 17.54
C ALA A 58 -14.03 -8.02 16.08
N VAL A 59 -15.33 -7.85 15.83
CA VAL A 59 -15.88 -7.70 14.47
C VAL A 59 -15.41 -6.42 13.81
N VAL A 60 -15.58 -5.27 14.47
CA VAL A 60 -15.26 -3.96 13.87
C VAL A 60 -13.78 -3.86 13.52
N TYR A 61 -12.90 -4.20 14.47
CA TYR A 61 -11.47 -4.17 14.22
C TYR A 61 -10.99 -5.28 13.29
N GLY A 62 -11.61 -6.46 13.33
CA GLY A 62 -11.35 -7.52 12.38
C GLY A 62 -11.62 -7.06 10.94
N ILE A 63 -12.79 -6.46 10.70
CA ILE A 63 -13.15 -5.91 9.39
C ILE A 63 -12.18 -4.79 8.98
N ALA A 64 -11.87 -3.87 9.89
CA ALA A 64 -10.94 -2.77 9.61
C ALA A 64 -9.55 -3.29 9.22
N ALA A 65 -8.98 -4.22 10.00
CA ALA A 65 -7.69 -4.83 9.72
C ALA A 65 -7.69 -5.62 8.41
N TRP A 66 -8.76 -6.36 8.13
CA TRP A 66 -8.93 -7.10 6.88
C TRP A 66 -9.02 -6.17 5.67
N LEU A 67 -9.75 -5.06 5.77
CA LEU A 67 -9.84 -4.05 4.71
C LEU A 67 -8.48 -3.39 4.46
N ILE A 68 -7.77 -2.98 5.52
CA ILE A 68 -6.42 -2.40 5.41
C ILE A 68 -5.49 -3.39 4.73
N PHE A 69 -5.49 -4.66 5.16
CA PHE A 69 -4.68 -5.71 4.54
C PHE A 69 -5.03 -5.90 3.05
N THR A 70 -6.32 -5.92 2.72
CA THR A 70 -6.79 -6.11 1.34
C THR A 70 -6.36 -4.95 0.44
N ILE A 71 -6.48 -3.72 0.91
CA ILE A 71 -6.03 -2.52 0.19
C ILE A 71 -4.50 -2.54 0.04
N ALA A 72 -3.76 -2.91 1.08
CA ALA A 72 -2.31 -3.03 1.03
C ALA A 72 -1.86 -4.09 0.01
N GLU A 73 -2.45 -5.29 0.03
CA GLU A 73 -2.16 -6.35 -0.94
C GLU A 73 -2.47 -5.89 -2.38
N MET A 74 -3.59 -5.20 -2.57
CA MET A 74 -3.99 -4.65 -3.87
C MET A 74 -3.00 -3.60 -4.38
N SER A 75 -2.47 -2.76 -3.50
CA SER A 75 -1.44 -1.76 -3.83
C SER A 75 -0.12 -2.41 -4.28
N HIS A 76 0.32 -3.47 -3.59
CA HIS A 76 1.52 -4.21 -3.97
C HIS A 76 1.40 -4.91 -5.33
N ARG A 77 0.21 -5.43 -5.68
CA ARG A 77 -0.04 -6.02 -7.01
C ARG A 77 0.03 -5.00 -8.14
N ARG A 78 -0.42 -3.76 -7.93
CA ARG A 78 -0.32 -2.71 -8.96
C ARG A 78 1.13 -2.32 -9.26
N ARG A 79 2.01 -2.33 -8.26
CA ARG A 79 3.44 -2.03 -8.46
C ARG A 79 4.17 -3.13 -9.24
N SER A 80 3.76 -4.38 -9.10
CA SER A 80 4.33 -5.51 -9.86
C SER A 80 3.81 -5.59 -11.30
N MET A 81 2.68 -4.93 -11.60
CA MET A 81 2.13 -4.75 -12.95
C MET A 81 2.57 -3.42 -13.61
N MET A 82 3.55 -2.72 -13.05
CA MET A 82 4.33 -1.78 -13.85
C MET A 82 5.53 -2.56 -14.39
N PRO A 83 5.46 -3.13 -15.61
CA PRO A 83 6.69 -3.54 -16.26
C PRO A 83 7.56 -2.30 -16.26
N SER A 84 8.78 -2.45 -15.78
CA SER A 84 9.80 -1.44 -15.90
C SER A 84 9.77 -0.92 -17.33
N ILE A 85 9.31 0.30 -17.54
CA ILE A 85 9.75 1.07 -18.71
C ILE A 85 11.19 1.47 -18.40
N SER A 86 12.05 0.45 -18.39
CA SER A 86 13.50 0.51 -18.36
C SER A 86 14.01 -0.07 -19.68
N GLU A 87 13.37 0.33 -20.76
CA GLU A 87 14.03 0.47 -22.06
C GLU A 87 13.10 1.32 -22.90
N SER A 88 13.32 2.63 -22.83
CA SER A 88 13.02 3.46 -23.99
C SER A 88 13.85 2.89 -25.14
N PRO A 89 13.24 2.55 -26.30
CA PRO A 89 13.98 2.32 -27.53
C PRO A 89 14.53 3.66 -28.04
N ARG A 90 15.37 4.33 -27.25
CA ARG A 90 16.32 5.28 -27.81
C ARG A 90 17.37 4.41 -28.46
N ALA A 91 17.11 4.16 -29.74
CA ALA A 91 18.03 3.86 -30.80
C ALA A 91 19.50 3.83 -30.34
N ALA A 92 20.22 2.78 -30.73
CA ALA A 92 21.65 2.85 -30.92
C ALA A 92 21.96 4.03 -31.88
N VAL A 93 22.00 5.24 -31.35
CA VAL A 93 22.39 6.44 -32.06
C VAL A 93 23.87 6.25 -32.27
N GLY A 94 24.26 6.07 -33.53
CA GLY A 94 25.65 5.95 -33.92
C GLY A 94 26.48 7.07 -33.31
N LYS A 95 27.74 6.78 -33.03
CA LYS A 95 28.68 7.76 -32.51
C LYS A 95 29.63 8.16 -33.63
N LYS A 96 29.90 9.45 -33.77
CA LYS A 96 30.89 10.01 -34.70
C LYS A 96 31.89 10.86 -33.94
N PHE A 97 33.05 11.12 -34.53
CA PHE A 97 34.02 12.07 -33.97
C PHE A 97 33.79 13.46 -34.54
N CYS A 98 33.95 14.48 -33.71
CA CYS A 98 33.88 15.86 -34.14
C CYS A 98 34.98 16.18 -35.16
N ILE A 99 34.62 16.79 -36.29
CA ILE A 99 35.57 17.10 -37.38
C ILE A 99 36.70 18.05 -36.98
N ASN A 100 36.52 18.82 -35.90
CA ASN A 100 37.44 19.88 -35.49
C ASN A 100 38.28 19.47 -34.26
N CYS A 101 37.65 18.96 -33.20
CA CYS A 101 38.35 18.64 -31.93
C CYS A 101 38.52 17.15 -31.64
N GLY A 102 38.08 16.26 -32.53
CA GLY A 102 38.24 14.81 -32.38
C GLY A 102 37.48 14.17 -31.21
N THR A 103 36.59 14.91 -30.55
CA THR A 103 35.80 14.38 -29.42
C THR A 103 34.61 13.57 -29.91
N GLU A 104 34.30 12.47 -29.22
CA GLU A 104 33.16 11.61 -29.51
C GLU A 104 31.83 12.37 -29.30
N ILE A 105 30.97 12.35 -30.32
CA ILE A 105 29.67 13.02 -30.34
C ILE A 105 28.61 12.07 -30.91
N ILE A 106 27.34 12.31 -30.57
CA ILE A 106 26.22 11.59 -31.18
C ILE A 106 26.14 11.93 -32.68
N GLU A 107 25.82 10.95 -33.52
CA GLU A 107 25.77 11.13 -34.98
C GLU A 107 24.77 12.21 -35.41
N THR A 108 23.66 12.34 -34.67
CA THR A 108 22.63 13.36 -34.87
C THR A 108 22.98 14.75 -34.31
N ALA A 109 24.14 14.92 -33.67
CA ALA A 109 24.57 16.23 -33.16
C ALA A 109 24.83 17.18 -34.33
N LYS A 110 24.13 18.32 -34.34
CA LYS A 110 24.36 19.44 -35.27
C LYS A 110 25.59 20.28 -34.88
N TYR A 111 25.97 20.28 -33.60
CA TYR A 111 27.09 21.06 -33.06
C TYR A 111 27.86 20.26 -32.02
N CYS A 112 29.17 20.46 -31.94
CA CYS A 112 30.01 19.86 -30.92
C CYS A 112 29.83 20.57 -29.58
N ARG A 113 29.52 19.83 -28.51
CA ARG A 113 29.41 20.37 -27.15
C ARG A 113 30.73 20.82 -26.53
N LYS A 114 31.87 20.39 -27.08
CA LYS A 114 33.20 20.74 -26.56
C LYS A 114 33.81 21.97 -27.21
N CYS A 115 33.74 22.08 -28.54
CA CYS A 115 34.39 23.18 -29.28
C CYS A 115 33.43 24.08 -30.06
N GLY A 116 32.12 23.82 -30.05
CA GLY A 116 31.11 24.64 -30.72
C GLY A 116 31.03 24.47 -32.25
N ALA A 117 31.92 23.68 -32.87
CA ALA A 117 31.92 23.49 -34.32
C ALA A 117 30.65 22.81 -34.84
N SER A 118 30.07 23.33 -35.93
CA SER A 118 28.95 22.69 -36.63
C SER A 118 29.38 21.35 -37.26
N GLN A 119 28.45 20.41 -37.31
CA GLN A 119 28.67 19.03 -37.75
C GLN A 119 27.75 18.72 -38.94
N SER A 120 27.69 19.64 -39.91
CA SER A 120 26.81 19.55 -41.08
C SER A 120 27.18 18.34 -41.95
N SER A 121 26.42 17.26 -41.81
CA SER A 121 26.29 16.25 -42.85
C SER A 121 25.44 16.85 -43.97
N GLN A 122 26.06 17.50 -44.95
CA GLN A 122 25.38 17.69 -46.23
C GLN A 122 25.24 16.31 -46.86
N LEU A 123 24.02 15.79 -46.82
CA LEU A 123 23.58 14.64 -47.60
C LEU A 123 23.68 15.05 -49.08
N SER A 124 24.70 14.55 -49.78
CA SER A 124 24.79 14.58 -51.25
C SER A 124 24.34 13.24 -51.80
#